data_AF-W9H145-F1
#
_entry.id   AF-W9H145-F1
#
_cell.length_a   1.000
_cell.length_b   1.000
_cell.length_c   1.000
_cell.angle_alpha   90.00
_cell.angle_beta   90.00
_cell.angle_gamma   90.00
#
_symmetry.space_group_name_H-M   'P 1'
#
loop_
_entity.id
_entity.type
_entity.pdbx_description
1 polymer ?
#
loop_
_entity_poly.entity_id
_entity_poly.type
_entity_poly.pdbx_seq_one_letter_code
_entity_poly.pdbx_strand_id
1 'polypeptide(L)'
;MTDTSVAARADAGPTSDVGGIAADRLRSFVERIERLEEEKKGISDDIKDVYLEAKGTGFDVKIIRAIIRLRKQAKEERQEEEELIELYKMALGME
;
A
#
# COMPACT_ATOMS: atom_id res chain seq x y z
N MET A 1 0.39 55.35 -41.90
CA MET A 1 1.61 54.63 -42.27
C MET A 1 2.29 54.25 -40.96
N THR A 2 2.26 52.95 -40.64
CA THR A 2 3.12 52.20 -39.67
C THR A 2 3.24 52.80 -38.26
N ASP A 3 2.50 52.34 -37.25
CA ASP A 3 2.65 51.03 -36.57
C ASP A 3 4.10 50.78 -36.11
N THR A 4 4.35 50.91 -34.81
CA THR A 4 5.36 50.10 -34.10
C THR A 4 4.99 50.08 -32.62
N SER A 5 4.07 49.17 -32.31
CA SER A 5 4.25 48.11 -31.30
C SER A 5 5.14 48.42 -30.09
N VAL A 6 4.45 48.44 -28.94
CA VAL A 6 4.97 48.13 -27.60
C VAL A 6 5.68 46.78 -27.64
N ALA A 7 7.01 46.80 -27.51
CA ALA A 7 7.78 45.62 -27.13
C ALA A 7 8.31 45.83 -25.71
N ALA A 8 7.46 45.47 -24.74
CA ALA A 8 7.91 45.15 -23.39
C ALA A 8 8.97 44.04 -23.51
N ARG A 9 10.22 44.39 -23.29
CA ARG A 9 11.30 43.42 -23.07
C ARG A 9 11.07 42.82 -21.69
N ALA A 10 10.36 41.70 -21.66
CA ALA A 10 10.39 40.79 -20.53
C ALA A 10 11.83 40.25 -20.44
N ASP A 11 12.51 40.68 -19.40
CA ASP A 11 13.72 40.09 -18.86
C ASP A 11 13.44 38.60 -18.56
N ALA A 12 13.75 37.74 -19.52
CA ALA A 12 13.82 36.31 -19.29
C ALA A 12 15.16 36.04 -18.58
N GLY A 13 15.16 36.25 -17.26
CA GLY A 13 16.20 35.73 -16.38
C GLY A 13 16.39 34.22 -16.60
N PRO A 14 17.54 33.65 -16.23
CA PRO A 14 17.86 32.26 -16.55
C PRO A 14 16.82 31.37 -15.87
N THR A 15 15.91 30.80 -16.65
CA THR A 15 15.07 29.68 -16.21
C THR A 15 16.02 28.53 -15.96
N SER A 16 16.53 28.49 -14.74
CA SER A 16 17.37 27.42 -14.21
C SER A 16 16.79 26.08 -14.65
N ASP A 17 17.67 25.17 -15.05
CA ASP A 17 17.49 23.75 -15.33
C ASP A 17 16.80 22.95 -14.20
N VAL A 18 15.66 23.42 -13.70
CA VAL A 18 14.85 22.84 -12.63
C VAL A 18 13.75 21.97 -13.23
N GLY A 19 13.37 22.19 -14.49
CA GLY A 19 12.25 21.50 -15.14
C GLY A 19 12.58 20.21 -15.88
N GLY A 20 13.84 19.95 -16.24
CA GLY A 20 14.22 18.78 -17.07
C GLY A 20 14.55 17.54 -16.23
N ILE A 21 15.72 17.55 -15.59
CA ILE A 21 16.23 16.39 -14.84
C ILE A 21 15.33 16.03 -13.64
N ALA A 22 14.75 17.03 -12.97
CA ALA A 22 13.84 16.77 -11.85
C ALA A 22 12.49 16.19 -12.34
N ALA A 23 12.00 16.60 -13.51
CA ALA A 23 10.77 16.04 -14.09
C ALA A 23 10.99 14.61 -14.61
N ASP A 24 12.13 14.30 -15.21
CA ASP A 24 12.44 12.94 -15.68
C ASP A 24 12.58 11.95 -14.52
N ARG A 25 13.23 12.36 -13.41
CA ARG A 25 13.28 11.54 -12.20
C ARG A 25 11.90 11.36 -11.57
N LEU A 26 11.10 12.43 -11.51
CA LEU A 26 9.73 12.34 -11.00
C LEU A 26 8.89 11.38 -11.85
N ARG A 27 8.95 11.50 -13.18
CA ARG A 27 8.28 10.59 -14.12
C ARG A 27 8.69 9.13 -13.89
N SER A 28 10.00 8.88 -13.75
CA SER A 28 10.50 7.53 -13.46
C SER A 28 9.96 6.97 -12.15
N PHE A 29 9.84 7.78 -11.09
CA PHE A 29 9.21 7.33 -9.84
C PHE A 29 7.73 7.01 -10.02
N VAL A 30 6.98 7.88 -10.71
CA VAL A 30 5.54 7.69 -10.96
C VAL A 30 5.29 6.40 -11.74
N GLU A 31 5.96 6.21 -12.88
CA GLU A 31 5.78 5.03 -13.73
C GLU A 31 6.11 3.72 -12.98
N ARG A 32 7.16 3.73 -12.15
CA ARG A 32 7.52 2.57 -11.32
C ARG A 32 6.47 2.28 -10.25
N ILE A 33 5.91 3.31 -9.62
CA ILE A 33 4.87 3.16 -8.59
C ILE A 33 3.57 2.67 -9.24
N GLU A 34 3.17 3.20 -10.39
CA GLU A 34 1.97 2.76 -11.10
C GLU A 34 2.04 1.28 -11.46
N ARG A 35 3.18 0.83 -12.00
CA ARG A 35 3.40 -0.60 -12.27
C ARG A 35 3.30 -1.44 -10.99
N LEU A 36 3.89 -0.99 -9.88
CA LEU A 36 3.82 -1.70 -8.60
C LEU A 36 2.38 -1.75 -8.04
N GLU A 37 1.58 -0.69 -8.23
CA GLU A 37 0.17 -0.70 -7.83
C GLU A 37 -0.68 -1.64 -8.72
N GLU A 38 -0.37 -1.75 -10.01
CA GLU A 38 -0.98 -2.75 -10.88
C GLU A 38 -0.63 -4.19 -10.46
N GLU A 39 0.65 -4.46 -10.19
CA GLU A 39 1.11 -5.77 -9.67
C GLU A 39 0.43 -6.10 -8.34
N LYS A 40 0.38 -5.15 -7.41
CA LYS A 40 -0.30 -5.28 -6.11
C LYS A 40 -1.79 -5.54 -6.27
N LYS A 41 -2.44 -4.91 -7.25
CA LYS A 41 -3.86 -5.16 -7.56
C LYS A 41 -4.04 -6.61 -8.05
N GLY A 42 -3.22 -7.07 -8.98
CA GLY A 42 -3.24 -8.46 -9.45
C GLY A 42 -3.10 -9.47 -8.30
N ILE A 43 -2.09 -9.28 -7.45
CA ILE A 43 -1.88 -10.12 -6.26
C ILE A 43 -3.10 -10.06 -5.31
N SER A 44 -3.69 -8.87 -5.14
CA SER A 44 -4.87 -8.71 -4.29
C SER A 44 -6.09 -9.43 -4.84
N ASP A 45 -6.25 -9.48 -6.16
CA ASP A 45 -7.33 -10.20 -6.82
C ASP A 45 -7.11 -11.72 -6.74
N ASP A 46 -5.88 -12.20 -6.97
CA ASP A 46 -5.52 -13.61 -6.77
C ASP A 46 -5.80 -14.09 -5.32
N ILE A 47 -5.45 -13.26 -4.32
CA ILE A 47 -5.76 -13.55 -2.91
C ILE A 47 -7.27 -13.64 -2.67
N LYS A 48 -8.08 -12.79 -3.31
CA LYS A 48 -9.55 -12.85 -3.19
C LYS A 48 -10.08 -14.14 -3.79
N ASP A 49 -9.58 -14.56 -4.94
CA ASP A 49 -10.01 -15.79 -5.61
C ASP A 49 -9.72 -17.03 -4.75
N VAL A 50 -8.55 -17.09 -4.10
CA VAL A 50 -8.23 -18.16 -3.12
C VAL A 50 -9.21 -18.14 -1.94
N TYR A 51 -9.58 -16.97 -1.42
CA TYR A 51 -10.61 -16.91 -0.36
C TYR A 51 -11.99 -17.35 -0.85
N LEU A 52 -12.36 -17.07 -2.10
CA LEU A 52 -13.61 -17.50 -2.70
C LEU A 52 -13.62 -19.03 -2.92
N GLU A 53 -12.51 -19.60 -3.36
CA GLU A 53 -12.32 -21.05 -3.47
C GLU A 53 -12.46 -21.73 -2.10
N ALA A 54 -11.79 -21.20 -1.07
CA ALA A 54 -11.91 -21.70 0.30
C ALA A 54 -13.36 -21.65 0.81
N LYS A 55 -14.10 -20.58 0.47
CA LYS A 55 -15.53 -20.48 0.80
C LYS A 55 -16.35 -21.54 0.06
N GLY A 56 -16.11 -21.72 -1.24
CA GLY A 56 -16.83 -22.69 -2.08
C GLY A 56 -16.59 -24.14 -1.66
N THR A 57 -15.44 -24.43 -1.06
CA THR A 57 -15.08 -25.74 -0.50
C THR A 57 -15.56 -25.95 0.94
N GLY A 58 -16.19 -24.93 1.56
CA GLY A 58 -16.82 -25.04 2.87
C GLY A 58 -16.01 -24.51 4.06
N PHE A 59 -14.87 -23.86 3.84
CA PHE A 59 -14.09 -23.25 4.92
C PHE A 59 -14.62 -21.86 5.33
N ASP A 60 -14.50 -21.53 6.61
CA ASP A 60 -14.77 -20.18 7.10
C ASP A 60 -13.61 -19.23 6.79
N VAL A 61 -13.84 -18.33 5.84
CA VAL A 61 -12.88 -17.30 5.40
C VAL A 61 -12.46 -16.37 6.55
N LYS A 62 -13.32 -16.09 7.53
CA LYS A 62 -12.96 -15.25 8.69
C LYS A 62 -11.92 -15.94 9.56
N ILE A 63 -12.06 -17.25 9.76
CA ILE A 63 -11.10 -18.05 10.53
C ILE A 63 -9.77 -18.17 9.78
N ILE A 64 -9.78 -18.38 8.46
CA ILE A 64 -8.54 -18.39 7.65
C ILE A 64 -7.80 -17.04 7.78
N ARG A 65 -8.51 -15.91 7.71
CA ARG A 65 -7.91 -14.58 7.91
C ARG A 65 -7.33 -14.41 9.31
N ALA A 66 -7.98 -14.96 10.34
CA ALA A 66 -7.44 -14.95 11.70
C ALA A 66 -6.14 -15.76 11.77
N ILE A 67 -6.10 -16.96 11.19
CA ILE A 67 -4.89 -17.80 11.12
C ILE A 67 -3.75 -17.07 10.40
N ILE A 68 -4.01 -16.42 9.26
CA ILE A 68 -2.97 -15.67 8.53
C ILE A 68 -2.41 -14.53 9.38
N ARG A 69 -3.26 -13.81 10.14
CA ARG A 69 -2.78 -12.77 11.07
C ARG A 69 -1.91 -13.36 12.18
N LEU A 70 -2.36 -14.44 12.83
CA LEU A 70 -1.60 -15.14 13.86
C LEU A 70 -0.24 -15.59 13.34
N ARG A 71 -0.20 -16.13 12.12
CA ARG A 71 1.05 -16.59 11.47
C ARG A 71 2.04 -15.49 11.13
N LYS A 72 1.62 -14.22 11.09
CA LYS A 72 2.51 -13.07 10.89
C LYS A 72 3.16 -12.59 12.19
N GLN A 73 2.60 -12.92 13.35
CA GLN A 73 3.18 -12.61 14.66
C GLN A 73 4.34 -13.58 14.97
N ALA A 74 5.33 -13.10 15.73
CA ALA A 74 6.40 -13.96 16.24
C ALA A 74 5.82 -15.06 17.15
N LYS A 75 6.46 -16.22 17.17
CA LYS A 75 5.93 -17.37 17.92
C LYS A 75 5.90 -17.07 19.42
N GLU A 76 6.96 -16.45 19.91
CA GLU A 76 7.17 -16.11 21.31
C GLU A 76 6.12 -15.08 21.76
N GLU A 77 5.92 -14.01 20.99
CA GLU A 77 4.87 -13.00 21.26
C GLU A 77 3.48 -13.63 21.33
N ARG A 78 3.17 -14.58 20.43
CA ARG A 78 1.88 -15.27 20.44
C ARG A 78 1.71 -16.13 21.69
N GLN A 79 2.76 -16.83 22.12
CA GLN A 79 2.71 -17.67 23.32
C GLN A 79 2.51 -16.83 24.58
N GLU A 80 3.24 -15.72 24.71
CA GLU A 80 3.05 -14.78 25.82
C GLU A 80 1.62 -14.20 25.83
N GLU A 81 1.09 -13.80 24.67
CA GLU A 81 -0.28 -13.30 24.55
C GLU A 81 -1.32 -14.38 24.92
N GLU A 82 -1.14 -15.63 24.45
CA GLU A 82 -2.00 -16.77 24.78
C GLU A 82 -1.99 -17.07 26.30
N GLU A 83 -0.83 -17.09 26.94
CA GLU A 83 -0.69 -17.29 28.39
C GLU A 83 -1.41 -16.20 29.20
N LEU A 84 -1.26 -14.93 28.79
CA LEU A 84 -1.94 -13.80 29.43
C LEU A 84 -3.46 -13.86 29.25
N ILE A 85 -3.94 -14.23 28.06
CA ILE A 85 -5.37 -14.40 27.80
C ILE A 85 -5.95 -15.50 28.69
N GLU A 86 -5.29 -16.65 28.79
CA GLU A 86 -5.74 -17.75 29.65
C GLU A 86 -5.78 -17.33 31.12
N LEU A 87 -4.76 -16.61 31.61
CA LEU A 87 -4.77 -16.05 32.97
C LEU A 87 -5.98 -15.14 33.21
N TYR A 88 -6.32 -14.27 32.25
CA TYR A 88 -7.45 -13.35 32.38
C TYR A 88 -8.80 -14.07 32.26
N LYS A 89 -8.92 -15.07 31.39
CA LYS A 89 -10.11 -15.92 31.31
C LYS A 89 -10.39 -16.62 32.64
N MET A 90 -9.35 -17.21 33.26
CA MET A 90 -9.46 -17.83 34.58
C MET A 90 -9.93 -16.82 35.64
N ALA A 91 -9.36 -15.62 35.64
CA ALA A 91 -9.77 -14.55 36.56
C ALA A 91 -11.23 -14.09 36.35
N LEU A 92 -11.74 -14.20 35.12
CA LEU A 92 -13.12 -13.86 34.76
C LEU A 92 -14.10 -15.04 34.86
N GLY A 93 -13.63 -16.25 35.19
CA GLY A 93 -14.45 -17.46 35.21
C GLY A 93 -14.95 -17.90 33.82
N MET A 94 -14.21 -17.55 32.77
CA MET A 94 -14.50 -17.92 31.38
C MET A 94 -13.70 -19.18 31.01
N GLU A 95 -14.15 -20.37 31.45
CA GLU A 95 -13.60 -21.66 31.00
C GLU A 95 -14.30 -22.21 29.76
#